data_AF-A0A4C1SK37-F1
#
_entry.id   AF-A0A4C1SK37-F1
#
_cell.length_a   1.000
_cell.length_b   1.000
_cell.length_c   1.000
_cell.angle_alpha   90.00
_cell.angle_beta   90.00
_cell.angle_gamma   90.00
#
_symmetry.space_group_name_H-M   'P 1'
#
loop_
_entity.id
_entity.type
_entity.pdbx_description
1 polymer ?
#
loop_
_entity_poly.entity_id
_entity_poly.type
_entity_poly.pdbx_seq_one_letter_code
_entity_poly.pdbx_strand_id
1 'polypeptide(L)'
;MPALKKPDNDLAFDDQEKAEYLADSIELQCSLNPAPPDLEHVNRVENEVLRRSSLPPKDDLPSVSADEVQNSSELKPRKAPGLDGPPERSRQIFEKVLKSRLSDHLLGKGLIINEQFGFRPNHSCPQQALRLVEHISEGFKRKRKTVAVFFDVAKAFDKVWHAGLIYKLHQLQVPDRLVFIIQQYLTNRHFSFRHEKSISAKRLITAGVPQGSTLPAALLRVHERHSAPANRRPTRALRRRHRPIPER
;
A
#
# COMPACT_ATOMS: atom_id res chain seq x y z
N MET A 1 25.50 7.64 -18.54
CA MET A 1 24.69 6.48 -19.01
C MET A 1 24.56 6.52 -20.53
N PRO A 2 24.41 5.36 -21.22
CA PRO A 2 24.07 5.35 -22.65
C PRO A 2 22.72 6.06 -22.92
N ALA A 3 22.45 6.42 -24.17
CA ALA A 3 21.21 7.08 -24.57
C ALA A 3 20.00 6.22 -24.16
N LEU A 4 18.98 6.86 -23.56
CA LEU A 4 17.76 6.18 -23.12
C LEU A 4 16.74 6.19 -24.24
N LYS A 5 16.18 5.03 -24.56
CA LYS A 5 15.14 4.92 -25.58
C LYS A 5 13.79 5.32 -24.99
N LYS A 6 13.18 6.37 -25.52
CA LYS A 6 11.82 6.84 -25.23
C LYS A 6 10.80 5.85 -25.83
N PRO A 7 9.55 5.82 -25.33
CA PRO A 7 8.48 4.96 -25.86
C PRO A 7 8.21 5.17 -27.35
N ASP A 8 8.46 6.37 -27.87
CA ASP A 8 8.31 6.73 -29.29
C ASP A 8 9.51 6.32 -30.16
N ASN A 9 10.39 5.45 -29.64
CA ASN A 9 11.62 4.97 -30.29
C ASN A 9 12.75 6.01 -30.42
N ASP A 10 12.50 7.26 -30.03
CA ASP A 10 13.50 8.33 -29.94
C ASP A 10 14.51 8.11 -28.81
N LEU A 11 15.69 8.71 -28.94
CA LEU A 11 16.78 8.58 -27.99
C LEU A 11 16.94 9.89 -27.20
N ALA A 12 16.94 9.80 -25.86
CA ALA A 12 17.33 10.88 -24.98
C ALA A 12 18.86 10.93 -24.89
N PHE A 13 19.46 11.96 -25.48
CA PHE A 13 20.90 12.07 -25.62
C PHE A 13 21.53 12.97 -24.55
N ASP A 14 20.94 14.15 -24.32
CA ASP A 14 21.46 15.09 -23.32
C ASP A 14 20.99 14.74 -21.89
N ASP A 15 21.69 15.31 -20.90
CA ASP A 15 21.45 14.99 -19.50
C ASP A 15 20.11 15.55 -18.99
N GLN A 16 19.57 16.61 -19.61
CA GLN A 16 18.26 17.16 -19.26
C GLN A 16 17.13 16.26 -19.75
N GLU A 17 17.19 15.81 -21.00
CA GLU A 17 16.23 14.87 -21.58
C GLU A 17 16.21 13.56 -20.81
N LYS A 18 17.38 13.06 -20.39
CA LYS A 18 17.46 11.86 -19.54
C LYS A 18 16.81 12.09 -18.19
N ALA A 19 17.04 13.25 -17.57
CA ALA A 19 16.43 13.59 -16.29
C ALA A 19 14.90 13.71 -16.39
N GLU A 20 14.38 14.41 -17.41
CA GLU A 20 12.93 14.52 -17.66
C GLU A 20 12.31 13.17 -17.98
N TYR A 21 12.93 12.37 -18.86
CA TYR A 21 12.43 11.05 -19.23
C TYR A 21 12.31 10.11 -18.03
N LEU A 22 13.33 10.11 -17.16
CA LEU A 22 13.30 9.32 -15.93
C LEU A 22 12.24 9.85 -14.95
N ALA A 23 12.02 11.17 -14.90
CA ALA A 23 10.96 11.76 -14.11
C ALA A 23 9.57 11.33 -14.60
N ASP A 24 9.30 11.43 -15.91
CA ASP A 24 8.02 11.01 -16.52
C ASP A 24 7.77 9.51 -16.32
N SER A 25 8.82 8.69 -16.45
CA SER A 25 8.73 7.25 -16.20
C SER A 25 8.34 6.92 -14.76
N ILE A 26 8.87 7.64 -13.78
CA ILE A 26 8.51 7.45 -12.37
C ILE A 26 7.10 8.00 -12.10
N GLU A 27 6.74 9.14 -12.68
CA GLU A 27 5.40 9.73 -12.53
C GLU A 27 4.32 8.77 -13.03
N LEU A 28 4.52 8.15 -14.20
CA LEU A 28 3.61 7.14 -14.74
C LEU A 28 3.50 5.91 -13.82
N GLN A 29 4.58 5.51 -13.16
CA GLN A 29 4.56 4.41 -12.20
C GLN A 29 3.77 4.75 -10.94
N CYS A 30 3.85 6.00 -10.50
CA CYS A 30 3.14 6.55 -9.34
C CYS A 30 1.82 7.24 -9.70
N SER A 31 1.21 6.84 -10.82
CA SER A 31 -0.13 7.29 -11.25
C SER A 31 -1.13 6.14 -11.16
N LEU A 32 -2.42 6.47 -11.03
CA LEU A 32 -3.49 5.47 -11.06
C LEU A 32 -3.58 4.83 -12.45
N ASN A 33 -4.04 3.58 -12.50
CA ASN A 33 -4.24 2.92 -13.79
C ASN A 33 -5.35 3.65 -14.58
N PRO A 34 -5.13 3.92 -15.88
CA PRO A 34 -6.13 4.59 -16.70
C PRO A 34 -7.36 3.69 -16.85
N ALA A 35 -8.52 4.22 -16.47
CA ALA A 35 -9.85 3.58 -16.44
C ALA A 35 -10.08 2.53 -15.32
N PRO A 36 -10.50 2.96 -14.11
CA PRO A 36 -11.08 2.04 -13.14
C PRO A 36 -12.34 1.37 -13.72
N PRO A 37 -12.56 0.06 -13.51
CA PRO A 37 -13.71 -0.65 -14.08
C PRO A 37 -15.09 -0.11 -13.65
N ASP A 38 -15.13 0.62 -12.54
CA ASP A 38 -16.34 1.18 -11.93
C ASP A 38 -16.09 2.64 -11.53
N LEU A 39 -16.37 3.55 -12.46
CA LEU A 39 -16.18 4.98 -12.27
C LEU A 39 -17.13 5.56 -11.22
N GLU A 40 -18.34 5.02 -11.08
CA GLU A 40 -19.28 5.44 -10.04
C GLU A 40 -18.76 5.12 -8.64
N HIS A 41 -18.18 3.94 -8.46
CA HIS A 41 -17.53 3.58 -7.20
C HIS A 41 -16.37 4.51 -6.87
N VAL A 42 -15.51 4.81 -7.85
CA VAL A 42 -14.38 5.72 -7.66
C VAL A 42 -14.86 7.11 -7.26
N ASN A 43 -15.81 7.69 -8.01
CA ASN A 43 -16.37 9.00 -7.70
C ASN A 43 -17.03 9.02 -6.31
N ARG A 44 -17.75 7.96 -5.92
CA ARG A 44 -18.35 7.85 -4.59
C ARG A 44 -17.30 7.85 -3.48
N VAL A 45 -16.22 7.10 -3.66
CA VAL A 45 -15.12 7.04 -2.69
C VAL A 45 -14.41 8.39 -2.60
N GLU A 46 -14.07 9.01 -3.72
CA GLU A 46 -13.38 10.30 -3.75
C GLU A 46 -14.21 11.42 -3.13
N ASN A 47 -15.52 11.48 -3.45
CA ASN A 47 -16.43 12.46 -2.87
C ASN A 47 -16.59 12.29 -1.35
N GLU A 48 -16.70 11.04 -0.86
CA GLU A 48 -16.80 10.78 0.58
C GLU A 48 -15.49 11.17 1.31
N VAL A 49 -14.33 10.86 0.73
CA VAL A 49 -13.03 11.27 1.28
C VAL A 49 -12.91 12.79 1.30
N LEU A 50 -13.27 13.46 0.20
CA LEU A 50 -13.23 14.92 0.12
C LEU A 50 -14.13 15.57 1.17
N ARG A 51 -15.36 15.06 1.34
CA ARG A 51 -16.30 15.52 2.36
C ARG A 51 -15.76 15.35 3.78
N ARG A 52 -15.07 14.25 4.09
CA ARG A 52 -14.48 14.02 5.41
C ARG A 52 -13.24 14.88 5.63
N SER A 53 -12.46 15.10 4.59
CA SER A 53 -11.23 15.90 4.64
C SER A 53 -11.49 17.38 4.89
N SER A 54 -12.67 17.88 4.49
CA SER A 54 -13.07 19.28 4.73
C SER A 54 -13.57 19.53 6.16
N LEU A 55 -13.84 18.48 6.94
CA LEU A 55 -14.24 18.60 8.33
C LEU A 55 -12.99 18.61 9.23
N PRO A 56 -13.00 19.40 10.33
CA PRO A 56 -11.91 19.35 11.29
C PRO A 56 -11.82 17.94 11.90
N PRO A 57 -10.61 17.35 12.00
CA PRO A 57 -10.44 16.05 12.61
C PRO A 57 -10.86 16.12 14.08
N LYS A 58 -11.57 15.09 14.54
CA LYS A 58 -11.92 14.96 15.97
C LYS A 58 -10.65 14.79 16.79
N ASP A 59 -10.67 15.25 18.03
CA ASP A 59 -9.57 15.03 18.97
C ASP A 59 -9.73 13.67 19.66
N ASP A 60 -9.60 12.61 18.87
CA ASP A 60 -9.84 11.23 19.25
C ASP A 60 -8.55 10.39 19.35
N LEU A 61 -7.39 11.05 19.20
CA LEU A 61 -6.08 10.43 19.40
C LEU A 61 -5.51 10.83 20.77
N PRO A 62 -5.20 9.87 21.66
CA PRO A 62 -4.46 10.18 22.87
C PRO A 62 -3.07 10.74 22.54
N SER A 63 -2.61 11.68 23.36
CA SER A 63 -1.28 12.30 23.25
C SER A 63 -0.16 11.24 23.19
N VAL A 64 0.88 11.54 22.42
CA VAL A 64 2.10 10.73 22.35
C VAL A 64 2.87 10.90 23.66
N SER A 65 3.19 9.80 24.35
CA SER A 65 3.98 9.83 25.58
C SER A 65 5.48 9.79 25.29
N ALA A 66 6.30 10.27 26.23
CA ALA A 66 7.76 10.19 26.13
C ALA A 66 8.25 8.72 26.00
N ASP A 67 7.59 7.79 26.68
CA ASP A 67 7.93 6.36 26.63
C ASP A 67 7.71 5.76 25.24
N GLU A 68 6.66 6.17 24.54
CA GLU A 68 6.39 5.70 23.17
C GLU A 68 7.48 6.17 22.19
N VAL A 69 7.96 7.40 22.38
CA VAL A 69 9.07 7.97 21.61
C VAL A 69 10.38 7.24 21.93
N GLN A 70 10.63 6.95 23.20
CA GLN A 70 11.85 6.30 23.67
C GLN A 70 11.94 4.84 23.18
N ASN A 71 10.84 4.08 23.25
CA ASN A 71 10.75 2.73 22.69
C ASN A 71 10.93 2.72 21.16
N SER A 72 10.58 3.81 20.48
CA SER A 72 10.76 3.96 19.03
C SER A 72 12.19 4.37 18.64
N SER A 73 13.01 4.84 19.59
CA SER A 73 14.33 5.44 19.37
C SER A 73 15.50 4.46 19.24
N GLU A 74 15.31 3.17 19.59
CA GLU A 74 16.31 2.13 19.34
C GLU A 74 16.47 1.91 17.82
N LEU A 75 17.45 2.59 17.22
CA LEU A 75 17.77 2.55 15.80
C LEU A 75 19.20 2.08 15.60
N LYS A 76 19.40 0.99 14.85
CA LYS A 76 20.73 0.57 14.39
C LYS A 76 21.23 1.57 13.33
N PRO A 77 22.46 2.10 13.43
CA PRO A 77 22.98 3.11 12.51
C PRO A 77 23.33 2.46 11.17
N ARG A 78 22.37 2.40 10.24
CA ARG A 78 22.62 1.94 8.86
C ARG A 78 21.77 2.75 7.88
N LYS A 79 22.25 3.96 7.53
CA LYS A 79 22.22 4.58 6.18
C LYS A 79 22.67 6.05 6.27
N ALA A 80 23.39 6.49 5.23
CA ALA A 80 23.92 7.84 5.13
C ALA A 80 22.80 8.89 4.92
N PRO A 81 22.90 10.10 5.50
CA PRO A 81 21.89 11.15 5.36
C PRO A 81 21.90 11.76 3.95
N GLY A 82 20.72 11.94 3.35
CA GLY A 82 20.55 12.87 2.23
C GLY A 82 20.43 14.31 2.74
N LEU A 83 20.96 15.27 1.99
CA LEU A 83 20.88 16.71 2.30
C LEU A 83 19.42 17.19 2.30
N ASP A 84 19.06 17.94 3.33
CA ASP A 84 17.90 18.85 3.43
C ASP A 84 16.51 18.25 3.77
N GLY A 85 16.45 17.28 4.69
CA GLY A 85 15.22 16.89 5.40
C GLY A 85 15.34 17.02 6.92
N PRO A 86 14.23 17.04 7.71
CA PRO A 86 14.31 16.89 9.16
C PRO A 86 15.17 15.66 9.49
N PRO A 87 15.94 15.68 10.60
CA PRO A 87 16.94 14.65 10.85
C PRO A 87 16.26 13.29 10.68
N GLU A 88 16.77 12.45 9.77
CA GLU A 88 16.13 11.20 9.32
C GLU A 88 15.58 10.34 10.48
N ARG A 89 16.20 10.46 11.67
CA ARG A 89 15.73 9.89 12.94
C ARG A 89 14.33 10.38 13.38
N SER A 90 14.07 11.68 13.36
CA SER A 90 12.77 12.27 13.76
C SER A 90 11.63 11.76 12.88
N ARG A 91 11.84 11.72 11.56
CA ARG A 91 10.89 11.14 10.59
C ARG A 91 10.68 9.64 10.85
N GLN A 92 11.76 8.88 11.07
CA GLN A 92 11.68 7.46 11.38
C GLN A 92 10.92 7.18 12.69
N ILE A 93 11.15 7.98 13.73
CA ILE A 93 10.45 7.88 15.01
C ILE A 93 8.97 8.20 14.81
N PHE A 94 8.65 9.30 14.12
CA PHE A 94 7.27 9.69 13.83
C PHE A 94 6.52 8.58 13.08
N GLU A 95 7.12 8.00 12.05
CA GLU A 95 6.49 6.91 11.30
C GLU A 95 6.36 5.61 12.11
N LYS A 96 7.32 5.31 13.01
CA LYS A 96 7.21 4.18 13.95
C LYS A 96 6.03 4.37 14.91
N VAL A 97 5.86 5.57 15.46
CA VAL A 97 4.75 5.94 16.34
C VAL A 97 3.42 5.75 15.60
N LEU A 98 3.28 6.34 14.41
CA LEU A 98 2.07 6.18 13.59
C LEU A 98 1.77 4.71 13.27
N LYS A 99 2.81 3.94 12.92
CA LYS A 99 2.68 2.51 12.66
C LYS A 99 2.21 1.75 13.90
N SER A 100 2.74 2.05 15.08
CA SER A 100 2.34 1.40 16.33
C SER A 100 0.87 1.65 16.60
N ARG A 101 0.47 2.93 16.65
CA ARG A 101 -0.93 3.35 16.87
C ARG A 101 -1.90 2.70 15.88
N LEU A 102 -1.55 2.68 14.61
CA LEU A 102 -2.35 2.01 13.58
C LEU A 102 -2.42 0.49 13.83
N SER A 103 -1.29 -0.15 14.15
CA SER A 103 -1.24 -1.59 14.38
C SER A 103 -2.02 -2.00 15.63
N ASP A 104 -1.92 -1.23 16.70
CA ASP A 104 -2.64 -1.46 17.97
C ASP A 104 -4.15 -1.35 17.76
N HIS A 105 -4.60 -0.36 17.00
CA HIS A 105 -6.01 -0.23 16.63
C HIS A 105 -6.51 -1.42 15.79
N LEU A 106 -5.74 -1.82 14.78
CA LEU A 106 -6.12 -2.91 13.88
C LEU A 106 -6.11 -4.28 14.56
N LEU A 107 -5.12 -4.55 15.41
CA LEU A 107 -4.99 -5.78 16.18
C LEU A 107 -6.01 -5.83 17.33
N GLY A 108 -6.15 -4.74 18.09
CA GLY A 108 -7.06 -4.64 19.23
C GLY A 108 -8.52 -4.84 18.84
N LYS A 109 -8.93 -4.37 17.66
CA LYS A 109 -10.29 -4.60 17.12
C LYS A 109 -10.42 -5.89 16.30
N GLY A 110 -9.37 -6.71 16.18
CA GLY A 110 -9.41 -7.95 15.38
C GLY A 110 -9.71 -7.70 13.89
N LEU A 111 -9.31 -6.53 13.37
CA LEU A 111 -9.65 -6.12 12.00
C LEU A 111 -8.75 -6.77 10.95
N ILE A 112 -7.65 -7.39 11.37
CA ILE A 112 -6.72 -8.11 10.49
C ILE A 112 -7.26 -9.52 10.23
N ILE A 113 -7.47 -9.85 8.96
CA ILE A 113 -7.91 -11.19 8.55
C ILE A 113 -6.82 -12.22 8.84
N ASN A 114 -7.21 -13.43 9.23
CA ASN A 114 -6.28 -14.46 9.65
C ASN A 114 -5.41 -14.99 8.50
N GLU A 115 -5.84 -14.81 7.26
CA GLU A 115 -5.14 -15.24 6.05
C GLU A 115 -4.06 -14.24 5.60
N GLN A 116 -4.03 -13.03 6.18
CA GLN A 116 -3.06 -12.00 5.83
C GLN A 116 -1.79 -12.14 6.69
N PHE A 117 -0.76 -12.75 6.10
CA PHE A 117 0.53 -12.99 6.74
C PHE A 117 1.55 -11.89 6.43
N GLY A 118 1.39 -11.21 5.29
CA GLY A 118 2.27 -10.12 4.86
C GLY A 118 2.34 -8.99 5.90
N PHE A 119 3.57 -8.63 6.26
CA PHE A 119 3.88 -7.56 7.21
C PHE A 119 3.24 -7.73 8.61
N ARG A 120 2.74 -8.91 8.99
CA ARG A 120 2.11 -9.13 10.30
C ARG A 120 3.13 -9.67 11.30
N PRO A 121 3.17 -9.18 12.55
CA PRO A 121 4.04 -9.77 13.58
C PRO A 121 3.65 -11.25 13.81
N ASN A 122 4.64 -12.07 14.13
CA ASN A 122 4.49 -13.52 14.41
C ASN A 122 3.91 -14.34 13.24
N HIS A 123 3.99 -13.83 12.01
CA HIS A 123 3.60 -14.52 10.79
C HIS A 123 4.78 -14.53 9.82
N SER A 124 4.98 -15.65 9.14
CA SER A 124 6.11 -15.86 8.23
C SER A 124 5.67 -16.56 6.95
N CYS A 125 6.47 -16.41 5.88
CA CYS A 125 6.21 -17.07 4.61
C CYS A 125 6.11 -18.61 4.74
N PRO A 126 6.99 -19.30 5.49
CA PRO A 126 6.87 -20.75 5.70
C PRO A 126 5.55 -21.17 6.34
N GLN A 127 5.04 -20.41 7.32
CA GLN A 127 3.75 -20.73 7.95
C GLN A 127 2.58 -20.59 6.97
N GLN A 128 2.63 -19.61 6.06
CA GLN A 128 1.60 -19.46 5.02
C GLN A 128 1.65 -20.61 4.01
N ALA A 129 2.86 -21.04 3.62
CA ALA A 129 3.05 -22.20 2.75
C ALA A 129 2.54 -23.48 3.42
N LEU A 130 2.85 -23.69 4.70
CA LEU A 130 2.37 -24.83 5.47
C LEU A 130 0.83 -24.88 5.48
N ARG A 131 0.17 -23.75 5.76
CA ARG A 131 -1.29 -23.65 5.76
C ARG A 131 -1.90 -24.01 4.39
N LEU A 132 -1.27 -23.61 3.29
CA LEU A 132 -1.70 -23.99 1.95
C LEU A 132 -1.56 -25.50 1.72
N VAL A 133 -0.44 -26.09 2.12
CA VAL A 133 -0.19 -27.54 2.01
C VAL A 133 -1.22 -28.32 2.82
N GLU A 134 -1.49 -27.91 4.06
CA GLU A 134 -2.53 -28.53 4.90
C GLU A 134 -3.92 -28.47 4.24
N HIS A 135 -4.28 -27.33 3.66
CA HIS A 135 -5.56 -27.18 2.95
C HIS A 135 -5.67 -28.13 1.74
N ILE A 136 -4.58 -28.27 0.97
CA ILE A 136 -4.52 -29.19 -0.17
C ILE A 136 -4.62 -30.63 0.31
N SER A 137 -3.85 -31.01 1.35
CA SER A 137 -3.86 -32.36 1.93
C SER A 137 -5.23 -32.74 2.47
N GLU A 138 -5.93 -31.82 3.14
CA GLU A 138 -7.28 -32.07 3.64
C GLU A 138 -8.30 -32.21 2.51
N GLY A 139 -8.19 -31.38 1.46
CA GLY A 139 -8.97 -31.53 0.23
C GLY A 139 -8.78 -32.91 -0.40
N PHE A 140 -7.54 -33.37 -0.48
CA PHE A 140 -7.18 -34.69 -1.02
C PHE A 140 -7.78 -35.82 -0.18
N LYS A 141 -7.65 -35.79 1.15
CA LYS A 141 -8.26 -36.79 2.06
C LYS A 141 -9.77 -36.89 1.87
N ARG A 142 -10.44 -35.77 1.58
CA ARG A 142 -11.90 -35.71 1.34
C ARG A 142 -12.30 -35.99 -0.10
N LYS A 143 -11.38 -36.46 -0.96
CA LYS A 143 -11.59 -36.71 -2.39
C LYS A 143 -12.13 -35.49 -3.14
N ARG A 144 -11.74 -34.27 -2.72
CA ARG A 144 -12.12 -33.01 -3.37
C ARG A 144 -11.05 -32.60 -4.37
N LYS A 145 -11.49 -32.01 -5.49
CA LYS A 145 -10.58 -31.32 -6.41
C LYS A 145 -10.28 -29.93 -5.83
N THR A 146 -9.01 -29.66 -5.55
CA THR A 146 -8.54 -28.36 -5.06
C THR A 146 -7.87 -27.61 -6.21
N VAL A 147 -8.25 -26.36 -6.42
CA VAL A 147 -7.64 -25.47 -7.42
C VAL A 147 -7.09 -24.26 -6.70
N ALA A 148 -5.83 -23.91 -6.94
CA ALA A 148 -5.20 -22.71 -6.43
C ALA A 148 -5.10 -21.66 -7.55
N VAL A 149 -5.40 -20.41 -7.23
CA VAL A 149 -5.24 -19.25 -8.12
C VAL A 149 -4.32 -18.27 -7.42
N PHE A 150 -3.22 -17.92 -8.06
CA PHE A 150 -2.23 -16.98 -7.53
C PHE A 150 -2.37 -15.66 -8.28
N PHE A 151 -2.37 -14.57 -7.52
CA PHE A 151 -2.38 -13.20 -8.05
C PHE A 151 -1.15 -12.47 -7.55
N ASP A 152 -0.55 -11.68 -8.44
CA ASP A 152 0.54 -10.77 -8.10
C ASP A 152 0.15 -9.35 -8.50
N VAL A 153 0.43 -8.39 -7.62
CA VAL A 153 0.11 -6.98 -7.83
C VAL A 153 1.38 -6.27 -8.26
N ALA A 154 1.47 -5.99 -9.55
CA ALA A 154 2.61 -5.26 -10.11
C ALA A 154 2.75 -3.88 -9.43
N LYS A 155 3.95 -3.60 -8.90
CA LYS A 155 4.30 -2.31 -8.28
C LYS A 155 3.33 -1.90 -7.17
N ALA A 156 2.95 -2.83 -6.30
CA ALA A 156 1.96 -2.63 -5.24
C ALA A 156 2.20 -1.37 -4.39
N PHE A 157 3.45 -1.05 -4.06
CA PHE A 157 3.81 0.16 -3.31
C PHE A 157 3.64 1.45 -4.10
N ASP A 158 3.86 1.42 -5.42
CA ASP A 158 3.83 2.61 -6.28
C ASP A 158 2.41 2.90 -6.80
N LYS A 159 1.53 1.89 -6.77
CA LYS A 159 0.17 1.95 -7.30
C LYS A 159 -0.94 2.07 -6.24
N VAL A 160 -0.60 2.35 -4.98
CA VAL A 160 -1.60 2.52 -3.91
C VAL A 160 -2.51 3.71 -4.21
N TRP A 161 -3.81 3.47 -4.38
CA TRP A 161 -4.80 4.53 -4.53
C TRP A 161 -5.07 5.23 -3.20
N HIS A 162 -4.68 6.51 -3.10
CA HIS A 162 -4.76 7.27 -1.85
C HIS A 162 -6.19 7.41 -1.35
N ALA A 163 -7.13 7.86 -2.17
CA ALA A 163 -8.53 8.02 -1.74
C ALA A 163 -9.13 6.68 -1.29
N GLY A 164 -8.87 5.58 -2.02
CA GLY A 164 -9.29 4.24 -1.61
C GLY A 164 -8.70 3.79 -0.27
N LEU A 165 -7.42 4.10 0.00
CA LEU A 165 -6.79 3.82 1.29
C LEU A 165 -7.41 4.64 2.43
N ILE A 166 -7.59 5.95 2.24
CA ILE A 166 -8.21 6.84 3.25
C ILE A 166 -9.65 6.41 3.54
N TYR A 167 -10.43 6.10 2.50
CA TYR A 167 -11.77 5.56 2.64
C TYR A 167 -11.78 4.27 3.46
N LYS A 168 -10.87 3.32 3.18
CA LYS A 168 -10.75 2.09 3.98
C LYS A 168 -10.40 2.36 5.44
N LEU A 169 -9.52 3.32 5.73
CA LEU A 169 -9.19 3.69 7.12
C LEU A 169 -10.42 4.19 7.88
N HIS A 170 -11.26 5.03 7.25
CA HIS A 170 -12.53 5.44 7.85
C HIS A 170 -13.51 4.26 8.03
N GLN A 171 -13.59 3.33 7.08
CA GLN A 171 -14.42 2.11 7.21
C GLN A 171 -13.95 1.21 8.36
N LEU A 172 -12.66 1.23 8.68
CA LEU A 172 -12.05 0.52 9.79
C LEU A 172 -12.20 1.25 11.14
N GLN A 173 -12.92 2.38 11.15
CA GLN A 173 -13.13 3.22 12.32
C GLN A 173 -11.81 3.60 12.99
N VAL A 174 -10.75 3.82 12.19
CA VAL A 174 -9.49 4.40 12.67
C VAL A 174 -9.77 5.82 13.14
N PRO A 175 -9.18 6.29 14.26
CA PRO A 175 -9.39 7.64 14.74
C PRO A 175 -9.18 8.70 13.67
N ASP A 176 -10.08 9.69 13.58
CA ASP A 176 -10.12 10.69 12.52
C ASP A 176 -8.82 11.50 12.47
N ARG A 177 -8.21 11.79 13.63
CA ARG A 177 -6.92 12.49 13.69
C ARG A 177 -5.78 11.69 13.08
N LEU A 178 -5.75 10.36 13.26
CA LEU A 178 -4.73 9.50 12.67
C LEU A 178 -4.91 9.40 11.16
N VAL A 179 -6.15 9.27 10.69
CA VAL A 179 -6.46 9.27 9.25
C VAL A 179 -6.04 10.58 8.60
N PHE A 180 -6.33 11.72 9.25
CA PHE A 180 -5.91 13.03 8.79
C PHE A 180 -4.38 13.13 8.65
N ILE A 181 -3.62 12.68 9.66
CA ILE A 181 -2.15 12.68 9.59
C ILE A 181 -1.65 11.79 8.44
N ILE A 182 -2.22 10.60 8.26
CA ILE A 182 -1.86 9.69 7.16
C ILE A 182 -2.19 10.32 5.79
N GLN A 183 -3.32 11.02 5.69
CA GLN A 183 -3.68 11.72 4.47
C GLN A 183 -2.65 12.80 4.13
N GLN A 184 -2.29 13.66 5.10
CA GLN A 184 -1.25 14.67 4.91
C GLN A 184 0.11 14.07 4.56
N TYR A 185 0.43 12.89 5.10
CA TYR A 185 1.63 12.13 4.77
C TYR A 185 1.68 11.67 3.30
N LEU A 186 0.53 11.40 2.68
CA LEU A 186 0.45 10.88 1.32
C LEU A 186 0.28 11.96 0.26
N THR A 187 -0.43 13.05 0.58
CA THR A 187 -0.79 14.13 -0.35
C THR A 187 0.33 15.15 -0.60
N ASN A 188 0.26 15.87 -1.71
CA ASN A 188 1.15 16.99 -2.07
C ASN A 188 2.65 16.65 -2.12
N ARG A 189 2.98 15.37 -2.34
CA ARG A 189 4.36 14.90 -2.49
C ARG A 189 4.84 15.15 -3.91
N HIS A 190 6.00 15.78 -4.01
CA HIS A 190 6.65 16.04 -5.29
C HIS A 190 8.01 15.37 -5.33
N PHE A 191 8.48 15.05 -6.53
CA PHE A 191 9.84 14.60 -6.75
C PHE A 191 10.44 15.28 -7.98
N SER A 192 11.77 15.27 -8.06
CA SER A 192 12.55 15.67 -9.21
C SER A 192 13.69 14.68 -9.38
N PHE A 193 14.05 14.38 -10.61
CA PHE A 193 15.15 13.49 -10.91
C PHE A 193 16.41 14.31 -11.23
N ARG A 194 17.54 13.96 -10.62
CA ARG A 194 18.85 14.55 -10.95
C ARG A 194 19.66 13.56 -11.76
N HIS A 195 20.08 13.95 -12.96
CA HIS A 195 21.04 13.22 -13.76
C HIS A 195 22.26 14.11 -14.01
N GLU A 196 23.43 13.69 -13.53
CA GLU A 196 24.67 14.49 -13.59
C GLU A 196 24.45 15.92 -13.03
N LYS A 197 24.52 16.94 -13.88
CA LYS A 197 24.34 18.36 -13.52
C LYS A 197 22.91 18.87 -13.76
N SER A 198 22.06 18.07 -14.40
CA SER A 198 20.71 18.44 -14.79
C SER A 198 19.68 17.94 -13.79
N ILE A 199 18.61 18.72 -13.58
CA ILE A 199 17.50 18.39 -12.69
C ILE A 199 16.20 18.54 -13.49
N SER A 200 15.33 17.54 -13.41
CA SER A 200 14.02 17.58 -14.05
C SER A 200 13.09 18.60 -13.39
N ALA A 201 12.06 19.03 -14.09
CA ALA A 201 10.94 19.71 -13.47
C ALA A 201 10.29 18.83 -12.37
N LYS A 202 9.67 19.47 -11.38
CA LYS A 202 8.98 18.77 -10.28
C LYS A 202 7.75 18.05 -10.81
N ARG A 203 7.60 16.78 -10.45
CA ARG A 203 6.43 15.94 -10.75
C ARG A 203 5.63 15.67 -9.47
N LEU A 204 4.32 15.56 -9.61
CA LEU A 204 3.41 15.28 -8.50
C LEU A 204 3.20 13.76 -8.35
N ILE A 205 3.23 13.26 -7.12
CA ILE A 205 2.95 11.86 -6.82
C ILE A 205 1.46 11.72 -6.48
N THR A 206 0.70 11.07 -7.35
CA THR A 206 -0.77 10.91 -7.21
C THR A 206 -1.19 9.53 -6.70
N ALA A 207 -0.29 8.54 -6.77
CA ALA A 207 -0.47 7.20 -6.23
C ALA A 207 0.81 6.68 -5.56
N GLY A 208 0.65 5.64 -4.76
CA GLY A 208 1.75 4.94 -4.09
C GLY A 208 2.13 5.51 -2.73
N VAL A 209 2.96 4.78 -2.00
CA VAL A 209 3.47 5.15 -0.67
C VAL A 209 4.99 5.29 -0.70
N PRO A 210 5.60 6.19 0.09
CA PRO A 210 7.05 6.38 0.07
C PRO A 210 7.77 5.07 0.46
N GLN A 211 8.68 4.55 -0.36
CA GLN A 211 9.45 3.36 0.02
C GLN A 211 10.64 3.75 0.92
N GLY A 212 11.10 2.82 1.78
CA GLY A 212 12.29 3.02 2.61
C GLY A 212 12.03 3.25 4.10
N SER A 213 10.81 3.02 4.56
CA SER A 213 10.46 3.11 5.98
C SER A 213 9.37 2.12 6.40
N THR A 214 8.94 2.16 7.67
CA THR A 214 8.11 1.08 8.27
C THR A 214 6.60 1.30 8.15
N LEU A 215 6.13 2.54 8.10
CA LEU A 215 4.72 2.91 7.94
C LEU A 215 4.11 2.49 6.58
N PRO A 216 4.80 2.67 5.42
CA PRO A 216 4.30 2.28 4.11
C PRO A 216 3.84 0.83 4.01
N ALA A 217 4.57 -0.09 4.64
CA ALA A 217 4.20 -1.50 4.72
C ALA A 217 2.90 -1.73 5.51
N ALA A 218 2.65 -0.95 6.57
CA ALA A 218 1.40 -1.03 7.32
C ALA A 218 0.23 -0.45 6.53
N LEU A 219 0.44 0.62 5.77
CA LEU A 219 -0.57 1.21 4.89
C LEU A 219 -0.92 0.28 3.72
N LEU A 220 0.07 -0.37 3.10
CA LEU A 220 -0.17 -1.37 2.06
C LEU A 220 -0.99 -2.55 2.61
N ARG A 221 -0.70 -3.00 3.84
CA ARG A 221 -1.50 -4.02 4.52
C ARG A 221 -3.00 -3.65 4.61
N VAL A 222 -3.29 -2.40 4.95
CA VAL A 222 -4.68 -1.89 5.00
C VAL A 222 -5.27 -1.79 3.60
N HIS A 223 -4.49 -1.33 2.62
CA HIS A 223 -4.94 -1.20 1.23
C HIS A 223 -5.29 -2.56 0.61
N GLU A 224 -4.49 -3.59 0.84
CA GLU A 224 -4.71 -4.94 0.31
C GLU A 224 -5.79 -5.72 1.05
N ARG A 225 -6.24 -5.22 2.21
CA ARG A 225 -7.37 -5.82 2.92
C ARG A 225 -8.60 -5.78 2.03
N HIS A 226 -9.10 -6.94 1.65
CA HIS A 226 -10.43 -7.07 1.10
C HIS A 226 -11.43 -6.82 2.22
N SER A 227 -12.39 -5.92 2.00
CA SER A 227 -13.55 -5.80 2.88
C SER A 227 -14.32 -7.11 2.79
N ALA A 228 -14.13 -8.00 3.77
CA ALA A 228 -15.03 -9.13 3.91
C ALA A 228 -16.43 -8.54 4.18
N PRO A 229 -17.46 -8.88 3.40
CA PRO A 229 -18.82 -8.57 3.82
C PRO A 229 -19.02 -9.24 5.17
N ALA A 230 -19.39 -8.46 6.19
CA ALA A 230 -19.57 -8.88 7.58
C ALA A 230 -20.64 -9.97 7.81
N ASN A 231 -21.12 -10.63 6.75
CA ASN A 231 -22.16 -11.64 6.83
C ASN A 231 -22.09 -12.72 5.74
N ARG A 232 -20.88 -13.10 5.27
CA ARG A 232 -20.74 -14.35 4.51
C ARG A 232 -20.28 -15.46 5.43
N ARG A 233 -21.25 -16.29 5.85
CA ARG A 233 -21.00 -17.74 6.06
C ARG A 233 -20.11 -18.23 4.91
N PRO A 234 -19.20 -19.19 5.11
CA PRO A 234 -18.31 -19.67 4.05
C PRO A 234 -19.14 -20.28 2.90
N THR A 235 -19.54 -19.45 1.94
CA THR A 235 -20.34 -19.86 0.79
C THR A 235 -19.42 -20.51 -0.23
N ARG A 236 -19.33 -21.83 -0.09
CA ARG A 236 -19.62 -22.84 -1.12
C ARG A 236 -19.36 -22.36 -2.57
N ALA A 237 -18.25 -22.87 -3.10
CA ALA A 237 -17.87 -23.04 -4.49
C ALA A 237 -18.85 -22.54 -5.58
N LEU A 238 -18.31 -21.66 -6.42
CA LEU A 238 -18.85 -21.26 -7.71
C LEU A 238 -19.12 -22.52 -8.58
N ARG A 239 -20.40 -22.92 -8.70
CA ARG A 239 -20.84 -23.91 -9.70
C ARG A 239 -20.76 -23.25 -11.09
N ARG A 240 -19.70 -23.52 -11.86
CA ARG A 240 -19.76 -23.42 -13.32
C ARG A 240 -20.17 -24.77 -13.88
N ARG A 241 -21.24 -24.77 -14.69
CA ARG A 241 -21.80 -25.95 -15.34
C ARG A 241 -20.74 -26.57 -16.26
N HIS A 242 -20.36 -27.82 -16.02
CA HIS A 242 -19.62 -28.62 -17.00
C HIS A 242 -20.57 -29.04 -18.13
N ARG A 243 -20.19 -28.79 -19.38
CA ARG A 243 -20.62 -29.62 -20.51
C ARG A 243 -19.78 -30.91 -20.47
N PRO A 244 -20.36 -32.09 -20.75
CA PRO A 244 -19.58 -33.30 -20.91
C PRO A 244 -18.82 -33.28 -22.24
N ILE A 245 -17.55 -33.71 -22.20
CA ILE A 245 -16.73 -34.03 -23.37
C ILE A 245 -17.02 -35.52 -23.68
N PRO A 246 -17.29 -35.91 -24.95
CA PRO A 246 -17.52 -37.31 -25.27
C PRO A 246 -16.20 -38.09 -25.29
N GLU A 247 -16.24 -39.29 -24.72
CA GLU A 247 -15.15 -40.26 -24.71
C GLU A 247 -14.85 -40.77 -26.13
N ARG A 248 -13.55 -41.02 -26.37
CA ARG A 248 -13.05 -41.96 -27.36
C ARG A 248 -11.99 -42.81 -26.68
#